data_AF-A0A316QRG6-F1
#
_entry.id   AF-A0A316QRG6-F1
#
_cell.length_a   1.000
_cell.length_b   1.000
_cell.length_c   1.000
_cell.angle_alpha   90.00
_cell.angle_beta   90.00
_cell.angle_gamma   90.00
#
_symmetry.space_group_name_H-M   'P 1'
#
loop_
_entity.id
_entity.type
_entity.pdbx_description
1 polymer ?
#
loop_
_entity_poly.entity_id
_entity_poly.type
_entity_poly.pdbx_seq_one_letter_code
_entity_poly.pdbx_strand_id
1 'polypeptide(L)'
;MKKSIIKIIACLFVASMLLPANAVSAEAASQNQKALKAYEKILSNPTYSWSSLSNENKTKDYKFACEDLNGDGVKELILYNPTASYGSGYVKILMYVNNKVKLVSTNSGFGWYKKRKIIQIDDAHTGSYWQERYKLTSNAKTREVSSYMATDMKEYAKTYKRKEGILYYTSYKIHGKEMTYRNYKKSEKKLLAGEKMITIKEHKNTSTNRKSYLK
;
A
#
# COMPACT_ATOMS: atom_id res chain seq x y z
N MET A 1 60.16 -5.18 -12.02
CA MET A 1 59.06 -4.67 -12.87
C MET A 1 57.77 -4.61 -12.07
N LYS A 2 57.19 -3.40 -11.99
CA LYS A 2 55.79 -3.05 -11.68
C LYS A 2 55.18 -3.54 -10.34
N LYS A 3 55.68 -3.00 -9.23
CA LYS A 3 54.83 -2.65 -8.08
C LYS A 3 54.04 -1.41 -8.48
N SER A 4 52.89 -1.60 -9.11
CA SER A 4 52.11 -0.52 -9.68
C SER A 4 50.65 -0.67 -9.28
N ILE A 5 50.16 0.34 -8.55
CA ILE A 5 48.80 0.90 -8.71
C ILE A 5 47.66 0.00 -8.21
N ILE A 6 47.51 -0.20 -6.89
CA ILE A 6 46.18 -0.33 -6.24
C ILE A 6 46.27 0.21 -4.80
N LYS A 7 46.58 1.50 -4.64
CA LYS A 7 46.24 2.29 -3.46
C LYS A 7 45.73 3.61 -4.02
N ILE A 8 44.60 4.11 -3.50
CA ILE A 8 43.80 5.25 -4.02
C ILE A 8 42.65 4.82 -4.97
N ILE A 9 41.74 3.95 -4.50
CA ILE A 9 40.29 4.05 -4.78
C ILE A 9 39.56 3.55 -3.52
N ALA A 10 39.68 4.29 -2.41
CA ALA A 10 38.91 4.03 -1.19
C ALA A 10 38.31 5.33 -0.58
N CYS A 11 38.26 6.42 -1.37
CA CYS A 11 37.83 7.74 -0.90
C CYS A 11 36.83 8.44 -1.83
N LEU A 12 36.01 7.69 -2.59
CA LEU A 12 34.91 8.28 -3.35
C LEU A 12 33.62 7.51 -3.03
N PHE A 13 32.66 8.23 -2.42
CA PHE A 13 31.30 7.82 -2.07
C PHE A 13 31.05 7.09 -0.74
N VAL A 14 31.47 7.67 0.39
CA VAL A 14 30.61 7.67 1.61
C VAL A 14 30.64 9.06 2.26
N ALA A 15 30.44 10.10 1.46
CA ALA A 15 29.77 11.29 1.97
C ALA A 15 28.28 11.05 1.72
N SER A 16 27.66 10.17 2.53
CA SER A 16 26.21 10.24 2.69
C SER A 16 25.96 11.62 3.28
N MET A 17 25.58 12.57 2.42
CA MET A 17 25.13 13.89 2.81
C MET A 17 24.03 13.69 3.86
N LEU A 18 24.40 13.80 5.14
CA LEU A 18 23.46 13.98 6.22
C LEU A 18 22.87 15.37 6.00
N LEU A 19 21.90 15.45 5.09
CA LEU A 19 21.10 16.64 4.94
C LEU A 19 20.53 16.96 6.32
N PRO A 20 20.60 18.23 6.77
CA PRO A 20 19.99 18.60 8.03
C PRO A 20 18.50 18.19 8.00
N ALA A 21 17.96 17.72 9.13
CA ALA A 21 16.57 17.26 9.21
C ALA A 21 15.57 18.30 8.65
N ASN A 22 15.90 19.59 8.78
CA ASN A 22 15.14 20.70 8.21
C ASN A 22 15.11 20.70 6.67
N ALA A 23 16.21 20.32 6.00
CA ALA A 23 16.26 20.21 4.53
C ALA A 23 15.48 18.99 4.03
N VAL A 24 15.51 17.86 4.76
CA VAL A 24 14.69 16.68 4.46
C VAL A 24 13.19 17.01 4.59
N SER A 25 12.81 17.76 5.63
CA SER A 25 11.44 18.21 5.84
C SER A 25 10.95 19.20 4.75
N ALA A 26 11.81 20.12 4.31
CA ALA A 26 11.47 21.07 3.25
C ALA A 26 11.29 20.39 1.88
N GLU A 27 12.15 19.43 1.53
CA GLU A 27 12.02 18.68 0.27
C GLU A 27 10.75 17.82 0.26
N ALA A 28 10.45 17.12 1.36
CA ALA A 28 9.21 16.35 1.49
C ALA A 28 7.96 17.23 1.34
N ALA A 29 7.94 18.42 1.93
CA ALA A 29 6.84 19.37 1.79
C ALA A 29 6.66 19.85 0.33
N SER A 30 7.76 20.17 -0.36
CA SER A 30 7.75 20.54 -1.78
C SER A 30 7.24 19.40 -2.67
N GLN A 31 7.71 18.18 -2.44
CA GLN A 31 7.25 16.98 -3.16
C GLN A 31 5.77 16.69 -2.89
N ASN A 32 5.32 16.85 -1.64
CA ASN A 32 3.91 16.69 -1.29
C ASN A 32 3.01 17.70 -2.03
N GLN A 33 3.42 18.96 -2.15
CA GLN A 33 2.66 19.94 -2.94
C GLN A 33 2.56 19.54 -4.42
N LYS A 34 3.65 19.01 -5.01
CA LYS A 34 3.64 18.49 -6.40
C LYS A 34 2.72 17.28 -6.53
N ALA A 35 2.75 16.36 -5.57
CA ALA A 35 1.88 15.19 -5.52
C ALA A 35 0.41 15.60 -5.51
N LEU A 36 0.02 16.50 -4.59
CA LEU A 36 -1.35 16.99 -4.46
C LEU A 36 -1.88 17.66 -5.73
N LYS A 37 -1.06 18.48 -6.39
CA LYS A 37 -1.41 19.07 -7.70
C LYS A 37 -1.60 18.02 -8.79
N ALA A 38 -0.75 16.99 -8.81
CA ALA A 38 -0.88 15.90 -9.77
C ALA A 38 -2.14 15.06 -9.52
N TYR A 39 -2.50 14.82 -8.26
CA TYR A 39 -3.72 14.15 -7.85
C TYR A 39 -4.97 14.96 -8.17
N GLU A 40 -4.94 16.28 -7.97
CA GLU A 40 -6.03 17.17 -8.37
C GLU A 40 -6.29 17.06 -9.88
N LYS A 41 -5.23 17.04 -10.70
CA LYS A 41 -5.36 16.87 -12.15
C LYS A 41 -6.06 15.55 -12.51
N ILE A 42 -5.71 14.45 -11.85
CA ILE A 42 -6.39 13.14 -12.04
C ILE A 42 -7.86 13.26 -11.67
N LEU A 43 -8.17 13.76 -10.48
CA LEU A 43 -9.53 13.84 -9.95
C LEU A 43 -10.42 14.84 -10.71
N SER A 44 -9.83 15.87 -11.33
CA SER A 44 -10.55 16.84 -12.17
C SER A 44 -10.84 16.33 -13.58
N ASN A 45 -10.13 15.29 -14.04
CA ASN A 45 -10.32 14.74 -15.37
C ASN A 45 -11.70 14.08 -15.45
N PRO A 46 -12.55 14.38 -16.46
CA PRO A 46 -13.86 13.75 -16.61
C PRO A 46 -13.80 12.22 -16.61
N THR A 47 -12.70 11.65 -17.12
CA THR A 47 -12.50 10.22 -17.16
C THR A 47 -11.17 9.76 -16.57
N TYR A 48 -11.17 8.56 -16.00
CA TYR A 48 -9.99 7.87 -15.50
C TYR A 48 -10.19 6.38 -15.71
N SER A 49 -9.26 5.73 -16.39
CA SER A 49 -9.36 4.30 -16.71
C SER A 49 -9.20 3.47 -15.42
N TRP A 50 -10.29 2.85 -14.99
CA TRP A 50 -10.30 2.02 -13.79
C TRP A 50 -9.73 0.62 -14.08
N SER A 51 -10.34 -0.11 -14.99
CA SER A 51 -9.81 -1.38 -15.52
C SER A 51 -10.26 -1.56 -16.96
N SER A 52 -9.64 -2.49 -17.68
CA SER A 52 -10.12 -2.95 -18.99
C SER A 52 -11.45 -3.73 -18.90
N LEU A 53 -11.84 -4.14 -17.69
CA LEU A 53 -13.05 -4.94 -17.42
C LEU A 53 -14.25 -4.08 -17.00
N SER A 54 -14.06 -2.77 -16.79
CA SER A 54 -15.09 -1.86 -16.31
C SER A 54 -15.39 -0.75 -17.32
N ASN A 55 -16.68 -0.54 -17.62
CA ASN A 55 -17.16 0.59 -18.42
C ASN A 55 -17.29 1.89 -17.58
N GLU A 56 -16.93 1.84 -16.29
CA GLU A 56 -17.22 2.86 -15.29
C GLU A 56 -16.02 3.78 -15.04
N ASN A 57 -15.72 4.58 -16.05
CA ASN A 57 -14.55 5.46 -16.05
C ASN A 57 -14.87 6.91 -15.71
N LYS A 58 -16.03 7.21 -15.12
CA LYS A 58 -16.43 8.57 -14.75
C LYS A 58 -15.79 8.96 -13.43
N THR A 59 -14.69 9.72 -13.47
CA THR A 59 -13.92 10.08 -12.27
C THR A 59 -14.74 10.81 -11.21
N LYS A 60 -15.77 11.56 -11.61
CA LYS A 60 -16.68 12.27 -10.70
C LYS A 60 -17.44 11.34 -9.74
N ASP A 61 -17.63 10.08 -10.13
CA ASP A 61 -18.38 9.09 -9.35
C ASP A 61 -17.48 8.39 -8.31
N TYR A 62 -16.16 8.64 -8.37
CA TYR A 62 -15.21 8.12 -7.40
C TYR A 62 -15.24 8.90 -6.09
N LYS A 63 -14.74 8.25 -5.05
CA LYS A 63 -14.36 8.91 -3.80
C LYS A 63 -12.85 8.86 -3.64
N PHE A 64 -12.32 9.73 -2.79
CA PHE A 64 -10.89 9.81 -2.57
C PHE A 64 -10.53 10.14 -1.13
N ALA A 65 -9.31 9.81 -0.76
CA ALA A 65 -8.62 10.30 0.41
C ALA A 65 -7.14 10.54 0.09
N CYS A 66 -6.48 11.40 0.87
CA CYS A 66 -5.04 11.63 0.77
C CYS A 66 -4.39 11.55 2.14
N GLU A 67 -3.54 10.56 2.34
CA GLU A 67 -2.84 10.31 3.60
C GLU A 67 -1.40 9.91 3.30
N ASP A 68 -0.46 10.25 4.18
CA ASP A 68 0.92 9.75 4.14
C ASP A 68 0.95 8.32 4.72
N LEU A 69 0.76 7.34 3.83
CA LEU A 69 0.64 5.92 4.17
C LEU A 69 1.99 5.30 4.52
N ASN A 70 3.10 5.90 4.05
CA ASN A 70 4.43 5.32 4.15
C ASN A 70 5.34 6.03 5.20
N GLY A 71 5.02 7.26 5.57
CA GLY A 71 5.72 8.07 6.57
C GLY A 71 6.82 9.00 6.03
N ASP A 72 6.91 9.21 4.71
CA ASP A 72 7.93 10.06 4.07
C ASP A 72 7.52 11.54 3.96
N GLY A 73 6.32 11.89 4.42
CA GLY A 73 5.78 13.25 4.34
C GLY A 73 5.12 13.61 3.01
N VAL A 74 5.09 12.69 2.03
CA VAL A 74 4.36 12.83 0.77
C VAL A 74 3.10 11.97 0.84
N LYS A 75 1.93 12.60 0.76
CA LYS A 75 0.65 11.88 0.82
C LYS A 75 0.49 10.99 -0.41
N GLU A 76 -0.06 9.80 -0.22
CA GLU A 76 -0.63 8.98 -1.29
C GLU A 76 -2.09 9.34 -1.56
N LEU A 77 -2.52 9.18 -2.81
CA LEU A 77 -3.92 9.25 -3.19
C LEU A 77 -4.54 7.84 -3.13
N ILE A 78 -5.58 7.70 -2.32
CA ILE A 78 -6.43 6.51 -2.31
C ILE A 78 -7.71 6.84 -3.07
N LEU A 79 -7.96 6.13 -4.17
CA LEU A 79 -9.19 6.23 -4.96
C LEU A 79 -10.11 5.07 -4.66
N TYR A 80 -11.39 5.35 -4.56
CA TYR A 80 -12.45 4.36 -4.36
C TYR A 80 -13.46 4.45 -5.50
N ASN A 81 -13.68 3.33 -6.19
CA ASN A 81 -14.73 3.21 -7.19
C ASN A 81 -15.82 2.27 -6.68
N PRO A 82 -16.95 2.80 -6.16
CA PRO A 82 -18.00 1.98 -5.57
C PRO A 82 -18.78 1.15 -6.59
N THR A 83 -18.68 1.44 -7.88
CA THR A 83 -19.40 0.68 -8.92
C THR A 83 -18.56 -0.44 -9.52
N ALA A 84 -17.23 -0.42 -9.30
CA ALA A 84 -16.31 -1.36 -9.93
C ALA A 84 -16.71 -2.82 -9.70
N SER A 85 -16.43 -3.69 -10.68
CA SER A 85 -16.57 -5.13 -10.46
C SER A 85 -15.51 -5.64 -9.49
N TYR A 86 -15.83 -6.72 -8.76
CA TYR A 86 -14.89 -7.38 -7.84
C TYR A 86 -13.53 -7.67 -8.51
N GLY A 87 -13.55 -8.24 -9.73
CA GLY A 87 -12.33 -8.55 -10.49
C GLY A 87 -11.51 -7.32 -10.93
N SER A 88 -12.10 -6.13 -10.88
CA SER A 88 -11.40 -4.86 -11.15
C SER A 88 -10.80 -4.22 -9.91
N GLY A 89 -11.17 -4.70 -8.71
CA GLY A 89 -10.88 -4.07 -7.42
C GLY A 89 -11.64 -2.74 -7.21
N TYR A 90 -11.92 -2.42 -5.95
CA TYR A 90 -12.68 -1.22 -5.56
C TYR A 90 -11.78 -0.06 -5.15
N VAL A 91 -10.52 -0.33 -4.84
CA VAL A 91 -9.57 0.66 -4.30
C VAL A 91 -8.29 0.70 -5.13
N LYS A 92 -7.83 1.89 -5.51
CA LYS A 92 -6.49 2.11 -6.08
C LYS A 92 -5.65 2.98 -5.15
N ILE A 93 -4.39 2.62 -4.98
CA ILE A 93 -3.40 3.43 -4.26
C ILE A 93 -2.41 3.99 -5.27
N LEU A 94 -2.27 5.32 -5.27
CA LEU A 94 -1.43 6.07 -6.20
C LEU A 94 -0.34 6.84 -5.44
N MET A 95 0.92 6.62 -5.80
CA MET A 95 2.07 7.33 -5.24
C MET A 95 2.65 8.32 -6.25
N TYR A 96 3.12 9.46 -5.78
CA TYR A 96 3.89 10.41 -6.59
C TYR A 96 5.38 10.17 -6.38
N VAL A 97 6.04 9.55 -7.37
CA VAL A 97 7.46 9.20 -7.29
C VAL A 97 8.16 9.57 -8.60
N ASN A 98 9.38 10.08 -8.52
CA ASN A 98 10.16 10.54 -9.68
C ASN A 98 9.35 11.49 -10.58
N ASN A 99 8.70 12.48 -9.96
CA ASN A 99 7.86 13.49 -10.61
C ASN A 99 6.64 12.95 -11.39
N LYS A 100 6.19 11.71 -11.13
CA LYS A 100 5.05 11.08 -11.81
C LYS A 100 4.15 10.35 -10.83
N VAL A 101 2.84 10.38 -11.11
CA VAL A 101 1.89 9.52 -10.40
C VAL A 101 2.03 8.08 -10.92
N LYS A 102 2.16 7.11 -10.01
CA LYS A 102 2.24 5.69 -10.31
C LYS A 102 1.19 4.92 -9.51
N LEU A 103 0.59 3.92 -10.15
CA LEU A 103 -0.24 2.93 -9.48
C LEU A 103 0.64 1.99 -8.67
N VAL A 104 0.32 1.86 -7.39
CA VAL A 104 1.02 0.98 -6.45
C VAL A 104 0.29 -0.34 -6.30
N SER A 105 -1.02 -0.27 -6.08
CA SER A 105 -1.89 -1.44 -5.94
C SER A 105 -3.33 -1.12 -6.32
N THR A 106 -4.00 -2.15 -6.81
CA THR A 106 -5.46 -2.21 -6.95
C THR A 106 -5.94 -3.29 -6.01
N ASN A 107 -6.95 -3.01 -5.18
CA ASN A 107 -7.34 -3.87 -4.07
C ASN A 107 -8.87 -3.98 -4.00
N SER A 108 -9.35 -5.10 -3.46
CA SER A 108 -10.76 -5.38 -3.13
C SER A 108 -11.25 -4.68 -1.86
N GLY A 109 -10.33 -4.20 -1.02
CA GLY A 109 -10.64 -3.48 0.21
C GLY A 109 -9.52 -2.55 0.64
N PHE A 110 -9.65 -1.96 1.83
CA PHE A 110 -8.59 -1.15 2.43
C PHE A 110 -8.78 -1.01 3.93
N GLY A 111 -7.80 -1.45 4.71
CA GLY A 111 -7.64 -1.14 6.12
C GLY A 111 -6.24 -0.63 6.41
N TRP A 112 -6.07 0.23 7.41
CA TRP A 112 -4.77 0.85 7.70
C TRP A 112 -4.44 0.88 9.19
N TYR A 113 -3.23 0.47 9.52
CA TYR A 113 -2.60 0.65 10.83
C TYR A 113 -1.68 1.88 10.73
N LYS A 114 -2.23 3.05 11.10
CA LYS A 114 -1.64 4.37 10.82
C LYS A 114 -0.25 4.56 11.42
N LYS A 115 -0.05 4.20 12.70
CA LYS A 115 1.23 4.31 13.40
C LYS A 115 2.24 3.29 12.88
N ARG A 116 1.80 2.09 12.50
CA ARG A 116 2.68 1.06 11.94
C ARG A 116 2.98 1.26 10.45
N LYS A 117 2.22 2.11 9.76
CA LYS A 117 2.30 2.34 8.30
C LYS A 117 2.09 1.02 7.54
N ILE A 118 1.10 0.23 7.96
CA ILE A 118 0.77 -1.07 7.40
C ILE A 118 -0.64 -1.02 6.83
N ILE A 119 -0.79 -1.39 5.57
CA ILE A 119 -2.08 -1.57 4.91
C ILE A 119 -2.46 -3.04 5.03
N GLN A 120 -3.73 -3.31 5.31
CA GLN A 120 -4.33 -4.64 5.32
C GLN A 120 -5.40 -4.73 4.25
N ILE A 121 -5.35 -5.83 3.50
CA ILE A 121 -6.37 -6.24 2.54
C ILE A 121 -6.89 -7.59 3.00
N ASP A 122 -8.20 -7.68 3.18
CA ASP A 122 -8.92 -8.93 3.38
C ASP A 122 -9.70 -9.22 2.12
N ASP A 123 -9.66 -10.48 1.68
CA ASP A 123 -10.33 -10.86 0.45
C ASP A 123 -10.83 -12.30 0.49
N ALA A 124 -11.84 -12.57 -0.32
CA ALA A 124 -12.45 -13.88 -0.46
C ALA A 124 -12.94 -14.11 -1.89
N HIS A 125 -12.57 -15.26 -2.46
CA HIS A 125 -13.05 -15.69 -3.77
C HIS A 125 -13.27 -17.19 -3.80
N THR A 126 -14.47 -17.61 -4.22
CA THR A 126 -14.83 -19.02 -4.47
C THR A 126 -14.35 -19.96 -3.35
N GLY A 127 -14.69 -19.66 -2.09
CA GLY A 127 -14.31 -20.47 -0.92
C GLY A 127 -12.83 -20.40 -0.50
N SER A 128 -12.04 -19.52 -1.11
CA SER A 128 -10.69 -19.15 -0.68
C SER A 128 -10.74 -17.79 0.02
N TYR A 129 -9.97 -17.67 1.10
CA TYR A 129 -9.88 -16.49 1.93
C TYR A 129 -8.42 -16.16 2.15
N TRP A 130 -8.06 -14.88 2.07
CA TRP A 130 -6.71 -14.45 2.40
C TRP A 130 -6.75 -13.07 3.04
N GLN A 131 -5.73 -12.85 3.86
CA GLN A 131 -5.43 -11.54 4.39
C GLN A 131 -3.98 -11.27 4.07
N GLU A 132 -3.72 -10.11 3.49
CA GLU A 132 -2.38 -9.62 3.22
C GLU A 132 -2.17 -8.31 3.95
N ARG A 133 -0.98 -8.15 4.50
CA ARG A 133 -0.51 -6.87 5.03
C ARG A 133 0.78 -6.49 4.37
N TYR A 134 0.87 -5.23 3.95
CA TYR A 134 2.06 -4.71 3.30
C TYR A 134 2.38 -3.29 3.76
N LYS A 135 3.63 -2.90 3.52
CA LYS A 135 4.08 -1.51 3.56
C LYS A 135 4.32 -1.00 2.15
N LEU A 136 4.09 0.27 1.93
CA LEU A 136 4.55 0.93 0.71
C LEU A 136 6.06 1.17 0.81
N THR A 137 6.72 1.14 -0.35
CA THR A 137 8.14 1.45 -0.51
C THR A 137 8.28 2.72 -1.35
N SER A 138 9.39 3.43 -1.21
CA SER A 138 9.67 4.70 -1.92
C SER A 138 9.60 4.61 -3.45
N ASN A 139 9.61 3.41 -4.03
CA ASN A 139 9.57 3.18 -5.48
C ASN A 139 8.19 2.81 -6.01
N ALA A 140 7.11 3.18 -5.31
CA ALA A 140 5.74 2.82 -5.67
C ALA A 140 5.52 1.30 -5.79
N LYS A 141 6.12 0.53 -4.87
CA LYS A 141 5.93 -0.91 -4.74
C LYS A 141 5.47 -1.26 -3.33
N THR A 142 4.85 -2.43 -3.18
CA THR A 142 4.50 -2.99 -1.88
C THR A 142 5.59 -3.94 -1.38
N ARG A 143 5.68 -4.09 -0.06
CA ARG A 143 6.45 -5.14 0.61
C ARG A 143 5.55 -5.84 1.61
N GLU A 144 5.28 -7.13 1.38
CA GLU A 144 4.52 -7.96 2.30
C GLU A 144 5.22 -8.02 3.67
N VAL A 145 4.44 -7.86 4.75
CA VAL A 145 4.90 -7.99 6.13
C VAL A 145 4.22 -9.14 6.85
N SER A 146 3.00 -9.49 6.48
CA SER A 146 2.33 -10.70 6.97
C SER A 146 1.23 -11.13 6.00
N SER A 147 0.99 -12.43 5.91
CA SER A 147 -0.20 -12.95 5.23
C SER A 147 -0.68 -14.26 5.83
N TYR A 148 -1.94 -14.59 5.61
CA TYR A 148 -2.45 -15.95 5.77
C TYR A 148 -3.37 -16.32 4.62
N MET A 149 -3.55 -17.61 4.40
CA MET A 149 -4.57 -18.16 3.50
C MET A 149 -5.42 -19.19 4.24
N ALA A 150 -6.70 -19.24 3.90
CA ALA A 150 -7.65 -20.23 4.35
C ALA A 150 -8.64 -20.62 3.25
N THR A 151 -9.34 -21.73 3.44
CA THR A 151 -10.44 -22.16 2.57
C THR A 151 -11.53 -22.81 3.42
N ASP A 152 -12.79 -22.73 3.02
CA ASP A 152 -13.89 -23.50 3.62
C ASP A 152 -14.14 -24.84 2.91
N MET A 153 -13.45 -25.08 1.79
CA MET A 153 -13.57 -26.28 0.98
C MET A 153 -12.54 -27.33 1.40
N LYS A 154 -13.03 -28.43 1.99
CA LYS A 154 -12.21 -29.49 2.58
C LYS A 154 -11.26 -30.15 1.56
N GLU A 155 -11.69 -30.28 0.32
CA GLU A 155 -10.95 -30.88 -0.80
C GLU A 155 -9.68 -30.09 -1.17
N TYR A 156 -9.67 -28.77 -0.95
CA TYR A 156 -8.50 -27.91 -1.16
C TYR A 156 -7.66 -27.75 0.11
N ALA A 157 -8.15 -28.23 1.25
CA ALA A 157 -7.49 -28.20 2.55
C ALA A 157 -6.61 -29.43 2.85
N LYS A 158 -6.11 -30.15 1.82
CA LYS A 158 -5.37 -31.42 1.99
C LYS A 158 -4.21 -31.34 3.01
N THR A 159 -3.57 -30.17 3.12
CA THR A 159 -2.52 -29.87 4.08
C THR A 159 -2.83 -28.59 4.88
N TYR A 160 -3.91 -28.61 5.66
CA TYR A 160 -4.23 -27.50 6.56
C TYR A 160 -3.36 -27.49 7.82
N LYS A 161 -3.01 -26.29 8.28
CA LYS A 161 -2.21 -26.04 9.48
C LYS A 161 -3.06 -25.86 10.73
N ARG A 162 -4.28 -25.38 10.55
CA ARG A 162 -5.25 -25.14 11.63
C ARG A 162 -6.66 -25.09 11.05
N LYS A 163 -7.61 -25.67 11.75
CA LYS A 163 -9.04 -25.52 11.47
C LYS A 163 -9.66 -24.63 12.55
N GLU A 164 -10.41 -23.61 12.15
CA GLU A 164 -11.25 -22.82 13.06
C GLU A 164 -12.64 -22.68 12.44
N GLY A 165 -13.66 -23.23 13.10
CA GLY A 165 -15.00 -23.31 12.52
C GLY A 165 -15.00 -24.05 11.18
N ILE A 166 -15.55 -23.40 10.14
CA ILE A 166 -15.56 -23.93 8.77
C ILE A 166 -14.25 -23.71 8.01
N LEU A 167 -13.36 -22.86 8.51
CA LEU A 167 -12.15 -22.45 7.79
C LEU A 167 -10.97 -23.37 8.08
N TYR A 168 -10.32 -23.81 7.01
CA TYR A 168 -9.06 -24.53 6.98
C TYR A 168 -7.95 -23.58 6.57
N TYR A 169 -7.12 -23.16 7.52
CA TYR A 169 -5.97 -22.30 7.24
C TYR A 169 -4.81 -23.12 6.71
N THR A 170 -4.30 -22.75 5.55
CA THR A 170 -3.28 -23.50 4.80
C THR A 170 -1.90 -22.85 4.87
N SER A 171 -1.83 -21.54 5.09
CA SER A 171 -0.59 -20.76 5.05
C SER A 171 -0.58 -19.65 6.11
N TYR A 172 0.58 -19.43 6.72
CA TYR A 172 0.86 -18.29 7.59
C TYR A 172 2.27 -17.78 7.35
N LYS A 173 2.41 -16.51 6.96
CA LYS A 173 3.70 -15.91 6.61
C LYS A 173 3.95 -14.60 7.35
N ILE A 174 5.23 -14.37 7.69
CA ILE A 174 5.76 -13.07 8.10
C ILE A 174 6.96 -12.77 7.22
N HIS A 175 6.95 -11.63 6.55
CA HIS A 175 7.99 -11.25 5.57
C HIS A 175 8.25 -12.37 4.53
N GLY A 176 7.18 -12.97 3.99
CA GLY A 176 7.25 -14.07 3.04
C GLY A 176 7.70 -15.43 3.60
N LYS A 177 8.10 -15.52 4.88
CA LYS A 177 8.55 -16.77 5.49
C LYS A 177 7.39 -17.51 6.15
N GLU A 178 7.17 -18.72 5.69
CA GLU A 178 6.16 -19.64 6.22
C GLU A 178 6.43 -20.02 7.68
N MET A 179 5.38 -20.13 8.49
CA MET A 179 5.50 -20.48 9.90
C MET A 179 4.27 -21.23 10.46
N THR A 180 4.36 -21.65 11.71
CA THR A 180 3.24 -22.24 12.45
C THR A 180 2.29 -21.14 12.93
N TYR A 181 1.02 -21.49 13.16
CA TYR A 181 0.02 -20.55 13.69
C TYR A 181 0.48 -19.83 14.97
N ARG A 182 1.04 -20.57 15.94
CA ARG A 182 1.48 -19.99 17.22
C ARG A 182 2.56 -18.92 17.00
N ASN A 183 3.52 -19.19 16.12
CA ASN A 183 4.59 -18.25 15.80
C ASN A 183 4.07 -17.06 14.99
N TYR A 184 3.10 -17.28 14.10
CA TYR A 184 2.42 -16.23 13.36
C TYR A 184 1.71 -15.26 14.30
N LYS A 185 0.83 -15.73 15.21
CA LYS A 185 0.10 -14.86 16.14
C LYS A 185 1.04 -14.07 17.07
N LYS A 186 2.12 -14.68 17.54
CA LYS A 186 3.14 -14.00 18.34
C LYS A 186 3.84 -12.88 17.53
N SER A 187 4.18 -13.15 16.28
CA SER A 187 4.85 -12.20 15.39
C SER A 187 3.91 -11.08 14.95
N GLU A 188 2.66 -11.39 14.62
CA GLU A 188 1.61 -10.42 14.28
C GLU A 188 1.34 -9.46 15.44
N LYS A 189 1.23 -9.96 16.68
CA LYS A 189 1.07 -9.10 17.87
C LYS A 189 2.21 -8.09 18.00
N LYS A 190 3.45 -8.50 17.72
CA LYS A 190 4.62 -7.60 17.71
C LYS A 190 4.61 -6.64 16.53
N LEU A 191 4.25 -7.12 15.34
CA LEU A 191 4.19 -6.34 14.12
C LEU A 191 3.20 -5.18 14.27
N LEU A 192 2.01 -5.45 14.78
CA LEU A 192 0.93 -4.48 14.95
C LEU A 192 1.02 -3.70 16.27
N ALA A 193 1.75 -4.23 17.26
CA ALA A 193 1.94 -3.61 18.57
C ALA A 193 0.62 -3.18 19.26
N GLY A 194 -0.45 -3.96 19.05
CA GLY A 194 -1.78 -3.67 19.59
C GLY A 194 -2.51 -2.49 18.93
N GLU A 195 -1.95 -1.89 17.86
CA GLU A 195 -2.66 -0.86 17.09
C GLU A 195 -3.95 -1.44 16.49
N LYS A 196 -5.03 -0.65 16.58
CA LYS A 196 -6.29 -0.97 15.92
C LYS A 196 -6.25 -0.48 14.47
N MET A 197 -6.72 -1.33 13.58
CA MET A 197 -6.94 -0.95 12.19
C MET A 197 -8.02 0.14 12.11
N ILE A 198 -7.85 1.07 11.19
CA ILE A 198 -8.84 2.11 10.87
C ILE A 198 -9.21 2.05 9.40
N THR A 199 -10.42 2.52 9.10
CA THR A 199 -10.84 2.90 7.76
C THR A 199 -10.58 4.39 7.59
N ILE A 200 -10.04 4.79 6.44
CA ILE A 200 -9.84 6.21 6.13
C ILE A 200 -11.17 6.84 5.75
N LYS A 201 -11.42 8.06 6.25
CA LYS A 201 -12.58 8.84 5.82
C LYS A 201 -12.40 9.27 4.37
N GLU A 202 -13.27 8.77 3.51
CA GLU A 202 -13.32 9.10 2.10
C GLU A 202 -14.20 10.33 1.82
N HIS A 203 -13.92 11.00 0.70
CA HIS A 203 -14.63 12.19 0.24
C HIS A 203 -15.13 11.99 -1.19
N LYS A 204 -16.38 12.38 -1.47
CA LYS A 204 -16.90 12.41 -2.84
C LYS A 204 -16.02 13.30 -3.73
N ASN A 205 -15.77 12.91 -4.97
CA ASN A 205 -14.98 13.72 -5.91
C ASN A 205 -15.76 14.93 -6.45
N THR A 206 -15.87 15.97 -5.64
CA THR A 206 -16.43 17.28 -6.03
C THR A 206 -15.33 18.35 -6.04
N SER A 207 -15.54 19.43 -6.79
CA SER A 207 -14.61 20.58 -6.80
C SER A 207 -14.36 21.11 -5.37
N THR A 208 -15.41 21.22 -4.57
CA THR A 208 -15.32 21.65 -3.16
C THR A 208 -14.46 20.72 -2.33
N ASN A 209 -14.68 19.40 -2.41
CA ASN A 209 -13.89 18.45 -1.63
C ASN A 209 -12.44 18.41 -2.09
N ARG A 210 -12.16 18.47 -3.40
CA ARG A 210 -10.77 18.56 -3.89
C ARG A 210 -10.05 19.76 -3.30
N LYS A 211 -10.67 20.94 -3.35
CA LYS A 211 -10.12 22.17 -2.74
C LYS A 211 -9.87 22.04 -1.25
N SER A 212 -10.71 21.33 -0.50
CA SER A 212 -10.58 21.20 0.95
C SER A 212 -9.54 20.16 1.38
N TYR A 213 -9.44 19.05 0.66
CA TYR A 213 -8.68 17.87 1.12
C TYR A 213 -7.39 17.60 0.34
N LEU A 214 -7.12 18.32 -0.76
CA LEU A 214 -5.84 18.31 -1.48
C LEU A 214 -4.99 19.54 -1.15
N LYS A 215 -4.66 19.71 0.13
CA LYS A 215 -3.78 20.77 0.64
C LYS A 215 -2.58 20.21 1.39
#